data_AF-A0A4Y1ZAI0-F1
#
_entry.id   AF-A0A4Y1ZAI0-F1
#
_cell.length_a   1.000
_cell.length_b   1.000
_cell.length_c   1.000
_cell.angle_alpha   90.00
_cell.angle_beta   90.00
_cell.angle_gamma   90.00
#
_symmetry.space_group_name_H-M   'P 1'
#
loop_
_entity.id
_entity.type
_entity.pdbx_description
1 polymer ?
#
loop_
_entity_poly.entity_id
_entity_poly.type
_entity_poly.pdbx_seq_one_letter_code
_entity_poly.pdbx_strand_id
1 'polypeptide(L)' 'MISFLLAMDRNGLIGRGNKLPWHLPDDLRYFKETTWGHPVIMGRKTFESIGKALPGRENSVLTQTLIFQLLG' A
#
# COMPACT_ATOMS: atom_id res chain seq x y z
N MET A 1 4.63 18.38 -2.90
CA MET A 1 5.72 17.49 -2.44
C MET A 1 5.30 16.05 -2.70
N ILE A 2 6.23 15.18 -3.09
CA ILE A 2 5.99 13.73 -3.24
C ILE A 2 6.85 13.03 -2.19
N SER A 3 6.30 12.02 -1.53
CA SER A 3 6.98 11.26 -0.47
C SER A 3 6.80 9.77 -0.70
N PHE A 4 7.84 9.00 -0.37
CA PHE A 4 7.77 7.55 -0.30
C PHE A 4 7.59 7.11 1.15
N LEU A 5 6.63 6.23 1.40
CA LEU A 5 6.38 5.64 2.70
C LEU A 5 6.44 4.11 2.57
N LEU A 6 7.43 3.48 3.21
CA LEU A 6 7.70 2.06 3.11
C LEU A 6 8.30 1.50 4.40
N ALA A 7 8.05 0.22 4.67
CA ALA A 7 8.74 -0.58 5.67
C ALA A 7 9.71 -1.54 4.97
N MET A 8 10.91 -1.70 5.54
CA MET A 8 12.01 -2.42 4.91
C MET A 8 12.86 -3.11 5.99
N ASP A 9 13.31 -4.35 5.73
CA ASP A 9 14.28 -5.01 6.60
C ASP A 9 15.72 -4.51 6.39
N ARG A 10 16.67 -5.03 7.17
CA ARG A 10 18.09 -4.60 7.08
C ARG A 10 18.76 -4.92 5.73
N ASN A 11 18.18 -5.82 4.94
CA ASN A 11 18.70 -6.27 3.65
C ASN A 11 17.95 -5.65 2.46
N GLY A 12 17.02 -4.73 2.71
CA GLY A 12 16.26 -4.07 1.65
C GLY A 12 14.94 -4.77 1.28
N LEU A 13 14.54 -5.83 1.98
CA LEU A 13 13.30 -6.55 1.68
C LEU A 13 12.08 -5.74 2.13
N ILE A 14 11.13 -5.52 1.22
CA ILE A 14 9.86 -4.82 1.49
C ILE A 14 8.63 -5.74 1.42
N GLY A 15 8.81 -6.98 0.96
CA GLY A 15 7.72 -7.93 0.78
C GLY A 15 8.21 -9.24 0.15
N ARG A 16 7.50 -10.34 0.44
CA ARG A 16 7.76 -11.67 -0.14
C ARG A 16 6.43 -12.36 -0.46
N GLY A 17 6.26 -12.83 -1.69
CA GLY A 17 5.04 -13.54 -2.11
C GLY A 17 3.76 -12.69 -2.00
N ASN A 18 3.83 -11.41 -2.40
CA ASN A 18 2.73 -10.42 -2.28
C ASN A 18 2.22 -10.22 -0.85
N LYS A 19 3.06 -10.45 0.16
CA LYS A 19 2.75 -10.24 1.57
C LYS A 19 3.94 -9.60 2.29
N LEU A 20 3.67 -8.99 3.44
CA LEU A 20 4.70 -8.65 4.39
C LEU A 20 5.17 -9.94 5.08
N PRO A 21 6.47 -10.23 5.13
CA PRO A 21 6.99 -11.42 5.81
C PRO A 21 7.03 -11.26 7.34
N TRP A 22 6.55 -10.12 7.86
CA TRP A 22 6.42 -9.80 9.28
C TRP A 22 4.99 -9.40 9.62
N HIS A 23 4.67 -9.45 10.92
CA HIS A 23 3.45 -8.91 11.48
C HIS A 23 3.80 -7.84 12.51
N LEU A 24 3.71 -6.56 12.12
CA LEU A 24 4.05 -5.41 12.95
C LEU A 24 2.85 -4.45 12.98
N PRO A 25 1.92 -4.59 13.95
CA PRO A 25 0.71 -3.75 14.02
C PRO A 25 1.01 -2.25 14.16
N ASP A 26 2.11 -1.90 14.84
CA ASP A 26 2.50 -0.52 15.06
C ASP A 26 2.96 0.17 13.77
N ASP A 27 3.61 -0.56 12.87
CA ASP A 27 3.97 -0.08 11.53
C ASP A 27 2.72 0.24 10.69
N LEU A 28 1.72 -0.64 10.74
CA LEU A 28 0.43 -0.41 10.07
C LEU A 28 -0.34 0.77 10.67
N ARG A 29 -0.25 0.97 11.99
CA ARG A 29 -0.85 2.13 12.67
C ARG A 29 -0.18 3.42 12.22
N TYR A 30 1.16 3.44 12.23
CA TYR A 30 1.95 4.57 11.76
C TYR A 30 1.64 4.91 10.29
N PHE A 31 1.58 3.89 9.42
CA PHE A 31 1.19 4.07 8.02
C PHE A 31 -0.20 4.70 7.90
N LYS A 32 -1.18 4.23 8.67
CA LYS A 32 -2.53 4.79 8.67
C LYS A 32 -2.54 6.26 9.11
N GLU A 33 -1.90 6.58 10.22
CA GLU A 33 -1.86 7.95 10.78
C GLU A 33 -1.15 8.91 9.82
N THR A 34 0.00 8.49 9.27
CA THR A 34 0.81 9.30 8.35
C THR A 34 0.09 9.57 7.03
N THR A 35 -0.74 8.63 6.56
CA THR A 35 -1.44 8.75 5.26
C THR A 35 -2.87 9.25 5.39
N TRP A 36 -3.40 9.46 6.60
CA TRP A 36 -4.80 9.83 6.79
C TRP A 36 -5.13 11.18 6.14
N GLY A 37 -6.20 11.25 5.36
CA GLY A 37 -6.60 12.48 4.65
C GLY A 37 -5.70 12.86 3.47
N HIS A 38 -4.70 12.03 3.13
CA HIS A 38 -3.80 12.25 2.01
C HIS A 38 -4.05 11.24 0.87
N PRO A 39 -3.78 11.63 -0.40
CA PRO A 39 -3.76 10.68 -1.50
C PRO A 39 -2.63 9.65 -1.32
N VAL A 40 -2.94 8.39 -1.58
CA VAL A 40 -1.98 7.28 -1.57
C VAL A 40 -1.91 6.69 -2.97
N ILE A 41 -0.73 6.73 -3.56
CA ILE A 41 -0.44 6.11 -4.85
C ILE A 41 0.21 4.74 -4.60
N MET A 42 -0.32 3.70 -5.23
CA MET A 42 0.21 2.34 -5.12
C MET A 42 0.14 1.59 -6.45
N GLY A 43 0.96 0.55 -6.61
CA GLY A 43 0.86 -0.33 -7.78
C GLY A 43 -0.28 -1.33 -7.66
N ARG A 44 -0.74 -1.87 -8.79
CA ARG A 44 -1.78 -2.93 -8.86
C ARG A 44 -1.57 -4.06 -7.84
N LYS A 45 -0.35 -4.65 -7.77
CA LYS A 45 -0.07 -5.79 -6.89
C LYS A 45 -0.20 -5.42 -5.40
N THR A 46 0.16 -4.20 -5.03
CA THR A 46 -0.01 -3.69 -3.66
C THR A 46 -1.49 -3.58 -3.32
N PHE A 47 -2.30 -3.02 -4.24
CA PHE A 47 -3.74 -2.93 -4.05
C PHE A 47 -4.38 -4.33 -3.92
N GLU A 48 -4.01 -5.28 -4.79
CA GLU A 48 -4.47 -6.67 -4.71
C GLU A 48 -4.09 -7.35 -3.39
N SER A 49 -2.88 -7.09 -2.85
CA SER A 49 -2.48 -7.63 -1.54
C SER A 49 -3.25 -7.02 -0.36
N ILE A 50 -3.66 -5.76 -0.47
CA ILE A 50 -4.49 -5.08 0.55
C ILE A 50 -5.96 -5.54 0.43
N GLY A 51 -6.41 -5.80 -0.79
CA GLY A 51 -7.73 -6.35 -1.13
C GLY A 51 -8.87 -5.33 -1.11
N LYS A 52 -8.65 -4.08 -0.70
CA LYS A 52 -9.66 -3.04 -0.66
C LYS A 52 -9.05 -1.63 -0.63
N ALA A 53 -9.85 -0.63 -0.99
CA ALA A 53 -9.49 0.76 -0.79
C ALA A 53 -9.28 1.06 0.71
N LEU A 54 -8.22 1.81 0.99
CA LEU A 54 -7.88 2.22 2.34
C LEU A 54 -8.82 3.35 2.80
N PRO A 55 -9.61 3.17 3.88
CA PRO A 55 -10.57 4.18 4.31
C PRO A 55 -9.90 5.50 4.70
N GLY A 56 -10.59 6.61 4.45
CA GLY A 56 -10.11 7.96 4.80
C GLY A 56 -8.98 8.48 3.90
N ARG A 57 -8.74 7.83 2.75
CA ARG A 57 -7.68 8.15 1.79
C ARG A 57 -8.22 8.11 0.36
N GLU A 58 -7.73 9.01 -0.49
CA GLU A 58 -7.86 8.85 -1.94
C GLU A 58 -6.87 7.75 -2.36
N ASN A 59 -7.38 6.69 -2.99
CA ASN A 59 -6.57 5.53 -3.38
C ASN A 59 -6.34 5.56 -4.89
N SER A 60 -5.11 5.86 -5.31
CA SER A 60 -4.72 5.95 -6.71
C SER A 60 -3.87 4.74 -7.10
N VAL A 61 -4.40 3.88 -7.98
CA VAL A 61 -3.75 2.63 -8.39
C VAL A 61 -3.09 2.82 -9.75
N LEU A 62 -1.77 2.65 -9.81
CA LEU A 62 -1.01 2.63 -11.06
C LEU A 62 -1.04 1.22 -11.66
N THR A 63 -1.55 1.14 -12.89
CA THR A 63 -1.66 -0.09 -13.67
C THR A 63 -1.44 0.20 -15.15
N GLN A 64 -0.95 -0.80 -15.88
CA GLN A 64 -0.84 -0.76 -17.35
C GLN A 64 -2.09 -1.35 -18.03
N THR A 65 -2.98 -1.97 -17.25
CA THR A 65 -4.22 -2.58 -17.76
C THR A 65 -5.30 -1.51 -17.82
N LEU A 66 -5.82 -1.25 -19.03
CA LEU A 66 -6.85 -0.23 -19.27
C LEU A 66 -8.18 -0.54 -18.55
N ILE A 67 -8.52 -1.83 -18.43
CA ILE A 67 -9.70 -2.30 -17.69
C ILE A 67 -9.20 -2.99 -16.43
N PHE A 68 -9.07 -2.22 -15.35
CA PHE A 68 -8.84 -2.78 -14.03
C PHE A 68 -10.18 -2.86 -13.29
N GLN A 69 -10.75 -4.06 -13.18
CA GLN A 69 -11.88 -4.28 -12.29
C GLN A 69 -11.39 -4.18 -10.86
N LEU A 70 -11.82 -3.13 -10.16
CA LEU A 70 -11.73 -3.07 -8.71
C LEU A 70 -12.56 -4.24 -8.18
N LEU A 71 -11.88 -5.28 -7.69
CA LEU A 71 -12.56 -6.34 -6.94
C LEU A 71 -13.33 -5.66 -5.79
N GLY A 72 -14.62 -5.94 -5.73
CA GLY A 72 -15.63 -5.19 -4.97
C GLY A 72 -15.39 -5.10 -3.47
#